data_AF-A0A2M8TME0-F1
#
_entry.id   AF-A0A2M8TME0-F1
#
_cell.length_a   1.000
_cell.length_b   1.000
_cell.length_c   1.000
_cell.angle_alpha   90.00
_cell.angle_beta   90.00
_cell.angle_gamma   90.00
#
_symmetry.space_group_name_H-M   'P 1'
#
loop_
_entity.id
_entity.type
_entity.pdbx_description
1 polymer ?
#
loop_
_entity_poly.entity_id
_entity_poly.type
_entity_poly.pdbx_seq_one_letter_code
_entity_poly.pdbx_strand_id
1 'polypeptide(L)'
;MKRILLALLVTVFTLSVSAQIKKTDDGYYIYTLFSYPSIKIKSLNDSYAPILKLVSYSKFDIVTENGKAVLFNSGVAAKNYLSLKGWECLNEETLLSSYRKKVTKEELIREVENCKVFLTPEEALKDFTDAVNSSPTLAGHRMLHVVGQTEL
;
A
#
# COMPACT_ATOMS: atom_id res chain seq x y z
N MET A 1 -27.98 -30.32 -39.99
CA MET A 1 -26.59 -30.21 -39.46
C MET A 1 -25.93 -28.85 -39.71
N LYS A 2 -26.02 -28.26 -40.91
CA LYS A 2 -25.35 -26.97 -41.23
C LYS A 2 -25.73 -25.79 -40.31
N ARG A 3 -27.00 -25.70 -39.88
CA ARG A 3 -27.49 -24.60 -39.00
C ARG A 3 -26.99 -24.71 -37.56
N ILE A 4 -26.89 -25.93 -37.03
CA ILE A 4 -26.39 -26.18 -35.67
C ILE A 4 -24.89 -25.90 -35.60
N LEU A 5 -24.15 -26.32 -36.63
CA LEU A 5 -22.71 -26.08 -36.73
C LEU A 5 -22.40 -24.57 -36.82
N LEU A 6 -23.20 -23.82 -37.58
CA LEU A 6 -23.07 -22.37 -37.70
C LEU A 6 -23.36 -21.67 -36.37
N ALA A 7 -24.41 -22.08 -35.66
CA ALA A 7 -24.73 -21.55 -34.34
C ALA A 7 -23.57 -21.79 -33.35
N LEU A 8 -23.03 -23.02 -33.32
CA LEU A 8 -21.88 -23.36 -32.48
C LEU A 8 -20.63 -22.53 -32.79
N LEU A 9 -20.35 -22.29 -34.07
CA LEU A 9 -19.23 -21.46 -34.49
C LEU A 9 -19.38 -20.01 -34.00
N VAL A 10 -20.58 -19.43 -34.15
CA VAL A 10 -20.89 -18.07 -33.69
C VAL A 10 -20.80 -17.95 -32.17
N THR A 11 -21.24 -18.96 -31.42
CA THR A 11 -21.11 -18.97 -29.95
C THR A 11 -19.65 -19.04 -29.52
N VAL A 12 -18.82 -19.87 -30.17
CA VAL A 12 -17.38 -19.94 -29.85
C VAL A 12 -16.67 -18.63 -30.18
N PHE A 13 -16.97 -17.99 -31.32
CA PHE A 13 -16.37 -16.70 -31.68
C PHE A 13 -16.79 -15.57 -30.73
N THR A 14 -18.07 -15.52 -30.31
CA THR A 14 -18.55 -14.49 -29.35
C THR A 14 -17.98 -14.69 -27.94
N LEU A 15 -17.79 -15.94 -27.49
CA LEU A 15 -17.12 -16.26 -26.24
C LEU A 15 -15.61 -15.91 -26.29
N SER A 16 -14.96 -16.13 -27.43
CA SER A 16 -13.54 -15.82 -27.64
C SER A 16 -13.24 -14.32 -27.59
N VAL A 17 -14.13 -13.50 -28.15
CA VAL A 17 -14.03 -12.03 -28.13
C VAL A 17 -14.32 -11.47 -26.73
N SER A 18 -15.24 -12.10 -25.98
CA SER A 18 -15.58 -11.70 -24.61
C SER A 18 -14.54 -12.12 -23.57
N ALA A 19 -13.78 -13.18 -23.84
CA ALA A 19 -12.73 -13.70 -22.95
C ALA A 19 -11.39 -12.94 -23.06
N GLN A 20 -11.22 -12.03 -24.02
CA GLN A 20 -9.98 -11.29 -24.26
C GLN A 20 -9.95 -9.85 -23.69
N ILE A 21 -10.83 -9.51 -22.76
CA ILE A 21 -10.74 -8.25 -22.00
C ILE A 21 -10.51 -8.54 -20.52
N LYS A 22 -9.36 -9.15 -20.24
CA LYS A 22 -8.65 -8.91 -18.98
C LYS A 22 -7.17 -8.74 -19.29
N LYS A 23 -6.86 -7.78 -20.17
CA LYS A 23 -5.62 -7.03 -19.97
C LYS A 23 -5.86 -6.27 -18.66
N THR A 24 -5.30 -6.78 -17.57
CA THR A 24 -5.14 -6.03 -16.34
C THR A 24 -4.63 -4.66 -16.73
N ASP A 25 -5.43 -3.63 -16.46
CA ASP A 25 -4.99 -2.25 -16.53
C ASP A 25 -4.02 -2.06 -15.34
N ASP A 26 -2.83 -2.66 -15.43
CA ASP A 26 -1.74 -2.59 -14.46
C ASP A 26 -1.09 -1.21 -14.58
N GLY A 27 -1.86 -0.20 -14.17
CA GLY A 27 -1.33 1.15 -13.97
C GLY A 27 -0.24 1.17 -12.91
N TYR A 28 0.40 2.31 -12.75
CA TYR A 28 1.36 2.52 -11.67
C TYR A 28 0.64 2.82 -10.37
N TYR A 29 1.16 2.31 -9.26
CA TYR A 29 0.56 2.50 -7.93
C TYR A 29 1.64 2.90 -6.93
N ILE A 30 1.28 3.83 -6.03
CA ILE A 30 2.01 4.06 -4.78
C ILE A 30 1.32 3.32 -3.65
N TYR A 31 2.10 2.91 -2.65
CA TYR A 31 1.64 2.14 -1.51
C TYR A 31 1.92 2.90 -0.22
N THR A 32 1.04 2.79 0.76
CA THR A 32 1.25 3.37 2.07
C THR A 32 0.43 2.63 3.13
N LEU A 33 0.69 2.94 4.39
CA LEU A 33 -0.01 2.39 5.52
C LEU A 33 -0.77 3.52 6.22
N PHE A 34 -2.05 3.28 6.50
CA PHE A 34 -2.87 4.20 7.28
C PHE A 34 -3.30 3.54 8.60
N SER A 35 -3.33 4.34 9.66
CA SER A 35 -3.91 3.98 10.95
C SER A 35 -4.98 5.02 11.32
N TYR A 36 -6.05 4.58 11.97
CA TYR A 36 -7.14 5.45 12.40
C TYR A 36 -7.67 5.03 13.77
N PRO A 37 -6.86 5.20 14.84
CA PRO A 37 -7.23 4.80 16.18
C PRO A 37 -8.36 5.67 16.71
N SER A 38 -9.23 5.10 17.55
CA SER A 38 -10.24 5.88 18.26
C SER A 38 -9.58 6.64 19.41
N ILE A 39 -9.67 7.98 19.39
CA ILE A 39 -9.15 8.86 20.45
C ILE A 39 -10.26 9.74 21.02
N LYS A 40 -10.27 9.91 22.35
CA LYS A 40 -11.22 10.79 23.02
C LYS A 40 -10.80 12.25 22.86
N ILE A 41 -11.62 13.06 22.20
CA ILE A 41 -11.38 14.49 22.01
C ILE A 41 -12.09 15.28 23.11
N LYS A 42 -11.32 15.80 24.07
CA LYS A 42 -11.86 16.49 25.25
C LYS A 42 -12.81 17.64 24.91
N SER A 43 -12.46 18.46 23.91
CA SER A 43 -13.26 19.62 23.49
C SER A 43 -14.57 19.26 22.81
N LEU A 44 -14.71 18.03 22.29
CA LEU A 44 -15.92 17.54 21.62
C LEU A 44 -16.73 16.58 22.49
N ASN A 45 -16.21 16.22 23.66
CA ASN A 45 -16.79 15.24 24.59
C ASN A 45 -17.16 13.90 23.95
N ASP A 46 -16.44 13.49 22.90
CA ASP A 46 -16.69 12.24 22.18
C ASP A 46 -15.38 11.70 21.58
N SER A 47 -15.42 10.46 21.08
CA SER A 47 -14.30 9.78 20.44
C SER A 47 -14.33 9.94 18.93
N TYR A 48 -13.17 10.24 18.37
CA TYR A 48 -12.97 10.40 16.93
C TYR A 48 -11.74 9.63 16.46
N ALA A 49 -11.74 9.25 15.18
CA ALA A 49 -10.66 8.61 14.46
C ALA A 49 -9.93 9.66 13.59
N PRO A 50 -8.77 10.18 14.00
CA PRO A 50 -7.84 10.85 13.09
C PRO A 50 -7.31 9.85 12.07
N ILE A 51 -6.82 10.35 10.93
CA ILE A 51 -6.07 9.52 9.99
C ILE A 51 -4.58 9.78 10.17
N LEU A 52 -3.82 8.73 10.43
CA LEU A 52 -2.37 8.73 10.52
C LEU A 52 -1.82 8.01 9.28
N LYS A 53 -0.93 8.65 8.52
CA LYS A 53 -0.24 8.09 7.37
C LYS A 53 1.21 7.76 7.75
N LEU A 54 1.67 6.56 7.43
CA LEU A 54 3.10 6.22 7.57
C LEU A 54 3.93 7.02 6.55
N VAL A 55 4.97 7.70 7.03
CA VAL A 55 5.89 8.50 6.19
C VAL A 55 7.33 7.97 6.17
N SER A 56 7.73 7.26 7.23
CA SER A 56 8.96 6.47 7.26
C SER A 56 8.80 5.33 8.27
N TYR A 57 9.77 4.42 8.36
CA TYR A 57 9.80 3.42 9.43
C TYR A 57 9.54 4.07 10.80
N SER A 58 8.49 3.59 11.48
CA SER A 58 8.03 4.05 12.80
C SER A 58 7.62 5.53 12.91
N LYS A 59 7.43 6.26 11.80
CA LYS A 59 6.96 7.66 11.82
C LYS A 59 5.64 7.81 11.07
N PHE A 60 4.69 8.46 11.73
CA PHE A 60 3.36 8.74 11.19
C PHE A 60 3.07 10.23 11.20
N ASP A 61 2.51 10.73 10.11
CA ASP A 61 1.95 12.08 10.03
C ASP A 61 0.43 12.03 10.15
N ILE A 62 -0.14 13.04 10.81
CA ILE A 62 -1.58 13.23 10.84
C ILE A 62 -2.04 13.87 9.53
N VAL A 63 -3.07 13.30 8.91
CA VAL A 63 -3.67 13.87 7.70
C VAL A 63 -4.39 15.16 8.08
N THR A 64 -4.09 16.22 7.34
CA THR A 64 -4.68 17.55 7.52
C THR A 64 -5.38 18.03 6.26
N GLU A 65 -6.42 18.84 6.43
CA GLU A 65 -7.04 19.64 5.38
C GLU A 65 -7.11 21.10 5.86
N ASN A 66 -6.65 22.05 5.04
CA ASN A 66 -6.61 23.47 5.38
C ASN A 66 -5.91 23.76 6.73
N GLY A 67 -4.81 23.03 7.01
CA GLY A 67 -4.03 23.17 8.24
C GLY A 67 -4.67 22.58 9.50
N LYS A 68 -5.80 21.87 9.38
CA LYS A 68 -6.49 21.22 10.51
C LYS A 68 -6.47 19.70 10.37
N ALA A 69 -6.34 18.99 11.49
CA ALA A 69 -6.45 17.54 11.52
C ALA A 69 -7.86 17.09 11.10
N VAL A 70 -7.92 16.09 10.21
CA VAL A 70 -9.19 15.50 9.79
C VAL A 70 -9.59 14.40 10.78
N LEU A 71 -10.77 14.53 11.37
CA LEU A 71 -11.29 13.63 12.40
C LEU A 71 -12.62 13.02 11.94
N PHE A 72 -12.80 11.72 12.16
CA PHE A 72 -14.01 11.00 11.78
C PHE A 72 -14.68 10.38 13.00
N ASN A 73 -16.01 10.25 13.01
CA ASN A 73 -16.73 9.60 14.12
C ASN A 73 -16.51 8.07 14.19
N SER A 74 -15.84 7.47 13.20
CA SER A 74 -15.54 6.04 13.16
C SER A 74 -14.38 5.76 12.20
N GLY A 75 -13.72 4.60 12.39
CA GLY A 75 -12.74 4.11 11.43
C GLY A 75 -13.33 3.83 10.05
N VAL A 76 -14.61 3.43 9.97
CA VAL A 76 -15.32 3.23 8.68
C VAL A 76 -15.47 4.54 7.92
N ALA A 77 -15.80 5.64 8.61
CA ALA A 77 -15.87 6.96 7.97
C ALA A 77 -14.49 7.44 7.48
N ALA A 78 -13.41 7.15 8.22
CA ALA A 78 -12.04 7.41 7.77
C ALA A 78 -11.70 6.61 6.50
N LYS A 79 -12.09 5.32 6.43
CA LYS A 79 -11.93 4.49 5.22
C LYS A 79 -12.66 5.07 4.02
N ASN A 80 -13.92 5.47 4.19
CA ASN A 80 -14.73 6.08 3.13
C ASN A 80 -14.06 7.35 2.58
N TYR A 81 -13.50 8.18 3.48
CA TYR A 81 -12.74 9.36 3.07
C TYR A 81 -11.48 9.01 2.29
N LEU A 82 -10.72 8.00 2.71
CA LEU A 82 -9.54 7.54 1.96
C LEU A 82 -9.91 7.04 0.56
N SER A 83 -11.01 6.29 0.43
CA SER A 83 -11.55 5.87 -0.87
C SER A 83 -11.94 7.05 -1.75
N LEU A 84 -12.59 8.08 -1.18
CA LEU A 84 -12.90 9.32 -1.90
C LEU A 84 -11.63 10.04 -2.40
N LYS A 85 -10.51 9.94 -1.66
CA LYS A 85 -9.21 10.49 -2.06
C LYS A 85 -8.42 9.60 -3.04
N GLY A 86 -9.03 8.50 -3.51
CA GLY A 86 -8.45 7.58 -4.49
C GLY A 86 -7.56 6.49 -3.89
N TRP A 87 -7.67 6.23 -2.58
CA TRP A 87 -6.96 5.12 -1.93
C TRP A 87 -7.82 3.86 -1.88
N GLU A 88 -7.23 2.75 -2.30
CA GLU A 88 -7.82 1.41 -2.28
C GLU A 88 -7.21 0.62 -1.14
N CYS A 89 -8.04 0.10 -0.23
CA CYS A 89 -7.59 -0.75 0.87
C CYS A 89 -7.22 -2.14 0.32
N LEU A 90 -6.03 -2.64 0.64
CA LEU A 90 -5.53 -3.94 0.21
C LEU A 90 -5.75 -5.02 1.27
N ASN A 91 -5.45 -4.68 2.52
CA ASN A 91 -5.63 -5.57 3.65
C ASN A 91 -6.09 -4.75 4.86
N GLU A 92 -7.13 -5.26 5.54
CA GLU A 92 -7.60 -4.69 6.79
C GLU A 92 -6.91 -5.39 7.95
N GLU A 93 -5.97 -4.68 8.58
CA GLU A 93 -5.32 -5.16 9.80
C GLU A 93 -5.77 -4.30 10.99
N THR A 94 -5.66 -4.87 12.19
CA THR A 94 -6.23 -4.29 13.41
C THR A 94 -5.68 -2.92 13.78
N LEU A 95 -4.44 -2.61 13.39
CA LEU A 95 -3.75 -1.37 13.78
C LEU A 95 -3.30 -0.53 12.58
N LEU A 96 -2.85 -1.17 11.51
CA LEU A 96 -2.32 -0.54 10.30
C LEU A 96 -2.93 -1.22 9.08
N SER A 97 -3.63 -0.48 8.24
CA SER A 97 -4.17 -1.05 7.00
C SER A 97 -3.32 -0.61 5.81
N SER A 98 -3.04 -1.56 4.92
CA SER A 98 -2.29 -1.32 3.69
C SER A 98 -3.20 -0.74 2.62
N TYR A 99 -2.76 0.34 1.97
CA TYR A 99 -3.48 0.97 0.86
C TYR A 99 -2.59 1.16 -0.35
N ARG A 100 -3.22 1.22 -1.52
CA ARG A 100 -2.59 1.71 -2.75
C ARG A 100 -3.38 2.84 -3.37
N LYS A 101 -2.72 3.66 -4.18
CA LYS A 101 -3.36 4.68 -5.01
C LYS A 101 -2.78 4.64 -6.40
N LYS A 102 -3.64 4.60 -7.41
CA LYS A 102 -3.24 4.67 -8.82
C LYS A 102 -2.65 6.04 -9.11
N VAL A 103 -1.50 6.08 -9.77
CA VAL A 103 -0.73 7.29 -10.09
C VAL A 103 -0.16 7.21 -11.51
N THR A 104 0.38 8.32 -11.99
CA THR A 104 1.19 8.35 -13.21
C THR A 104 2.57 7.71 -12.99
N LYS A 105 3.27 7.38 -14.09
CA LYS A 105 4.63 6.85 -14.01
C LYS A 105 5.59 7.86 -13.38
N GLU A 106 5.43 9.13 -13.73
CA GLU A 106 6.25 10.25 -13.27
C GLU A 106 6.09 10.46 -11.76
N GLU A 107 4.86 10.38 -11.26
CA GLU A 107 4.59 10.42 -9.81
C GLU A 107 5.21 9.23 -9.08
N LEU A 108 5.12 8.02 -9.65
CA LEU A 108 5.76 6.85 -9.06
C LEU A 108 7.28 7.01 -9.00
N ILE A 109 7.92 7.43 -10.09
CA ILE A 109 9.36 7.69 -10.14
C ILE A 109 9.75 8.70 -9.06
N ARG A 110 9.01 9.81 -8.95
CA ARG A 110 9.26 10.83 -7.93
C ARG A 110 9.11 10.28 -6.51
N GLU A 111 8.09 9.46 -6.24
CA GLU A 111 7.89 8.84 -4.93
C GLU A 111 9.04 7.89 -4.57
N VAL A 112 9.51 7.10 -5.55
CA VAL A 112 10.66 6.21 -5.39
C VAL A 112 11.92 7.02 -5.08
N GLU A 113 12.24 8.04 -5.87
CA GLU A 113 13.44 8.85 -5.66
C GLU A 113 13.40 9.64 -4.34
N ASN A 114 12.23 10.12 -3.91
CA ASN A 114 12.07 10.82 -2.64
C ASN A 114 12.34 9.92 -1.42
N CYS A 115 12.06 8.62 -1.53
CA CYS A 115 12.16 7.66 -0.42
C CYS A 115 13.44 6.80 -0.48
N LYS A 116 14.18 6.84 -1.59
CA LYS A 116 15.36 6.01 -1.82
C LYS A 116 16.60 6.64 -1.17
N VAL A 117 17.35 5.82 -0.43
CA VAL A 117 18.64 6.18 0.16
C VAL A 117 19.66 5.11 -0.23
N PHE A 118 20.91 5.53 -0.46
CA PHE A 118 22.00 4.63 -0.81
C PHE A 118 22.95 4.48 0.38
N LEU A 119 23.29 3.23 0.69
CA LEU A 119 24.39 2.83 1.55
C LEU A 119 25.23 1.80 0.79
N THR A 120 26.49 1.62 1.19
CA THR A 120 27.23 0.46 0.71
C THR A 120 26.59 -0.83 1.25
N PRO A 121 26.66 -1.94 0.50
CA PRO A 121 26.15 -3.23 0.95
C PRO A 121 26.76 -3.68 2.28
N GLU A 122 28.05 -3.41 2.50
CA GLU A 122 28.77 -3.70 3.74
C GLU A 122 28.20 -2.92 4.93
N GLU A 123 27.95 -1.61 4.76
CA GLU A 123 27.32 -0.77 5.79
C GLU A 123 25.91 -1.27 6.13
N ALA A 124 25.08 -1.50 5.10
CA ALA A 124 23.71 -1.94 5.31
C ALA A 124 23.62 -3.29 6.05
N LEU A 125 24.54 -4.22 5.76
CA LEU A 125 24.57 -5.54 6.40
C LEU A 125 25.11 -5.50 7.82
N LYS A 126 26.12 -4.66 8.07
CA LYS A 126 26.62 -4.43 9.41
C LYS A 126 25.50 -3.87 10.28
N ASP A 127 24.82 -2.83 9.83
CA ASP A 127 23.74 -2.19 10.58
C ASP A 127 22.53 -3.12 10.76
N PHE A 128 22.20 -3.92 9.75
CA PHE A 128 21.18 -4.97 9.87
C PHE A 128 21.55 -6.02 10.93
N THR A 129 22.79 -6.51 10.91
CA THR A 129 23.28 -7.51 11.87
C THR A 129 23.28 -6.94 13.30
N ASP A 130 23.74 -5.70 13.47
CA ASP A 130 23.72 -4.99 14.75
C ASP A 130 22.27 -4.80 15.25
N ALA A 131 21.32 -4.47 14.36
CA ALA A 131 19.90 -4.34 14.68
C ALA A 131 19.26 -5.68 15.10
N VAL A 132 19.57 -6.78 14.40
CA VAL A 132 19.09 -8.13 14.76
C VAL A 132 19.62 -8.55 16.14
N ASN A 133 20.90 -8.29 16.42
CA ASN A 133 21.53 -8.66 17.68
C ASN A 133 21.04 -7.84 18.87
N SER A 134 20.62 -6.59 18.64
CA SER A 134 20.15 -5.67 19.69
C SER A 134 18.64 -5.75 19.96
N SER A 135 17.86 -6.44 19.13
CA SER A 135 16.39 -6.40 19.19
C SER A 135 15.74 -7.77 19.44
N PRO A 136 15.03 -7.98 20.57
CA PRO A 136 14.28 -9.21 20.83
C PRO A 136 13.16 -9.47 19.81
N THR A 137 12.62 -8.43 19.17
CA THR A 137 11.53 -8.56 18.19
C THR A 137 12.01 -9.03 16.82
N LEU A 138 13.32 -8.96 16.55
CA LEU A 138 13.94 -9.52 15.34
C LEU A 138 14.51 -10.92 15.60
N ALA A 139 14.36 -11.47 16.81
CA ALA A 139 14.78 -12.82 17.15
C ALA A 139 14.17 -13.85 16.17
N GLY A 140 15.01 -14.47 15.35
CA GLY A 140 14.61 -15.42 14.30
C GLY A 140 14.94 -14.96 12.87
N HIS A 141 15.24 -13.67 12.64
CA HIS A 141 15.81 -13.21 11.38
C HIS A 141 17.28 -13.66 11.31
N ARG A 142 17.68 -14.30 10.18
CA ARG A 142 19.06 -14.80 10.02
C ARG A 142 20.02 -13.64 9.76
N MET A 143 21.17 -13.67 10.42
CA MET A 143 22.32 -12.84 10.04
C MET A 143 22.70 -13.17 8.60
N LEU A 144 22.95 -12.15 7.79
CA LEU A 144 23.28 -12.28 6.38
C LEU A 144 24.77 -12.05 6.18
N HIS A 145 25.42 -12.93 5.41
CA HIS A 145 26.79 -12.73 4.92
C HIS A 145 26.74 -12.50 3.41
N VAL A 146 27.47 -11.50 2.90
CA VAL A 146 27.54 -11.26 1.44
C VAL A 146 28.18 -12.47 0.76
N VAL A 147 27.52 -13.03 -0.25
CA VAL A 147 28.15 -13.95 -1.21
C VAL A 147 27.69 -13.55 -2.61
N GLY A 148 28.48 -12.68 -3.26
CA GLY A 148 28.27 -12.28 -4.66
C GLY A 148 27.03 -11.39 -4.90
N GLN A 149 27.20 -10.33 -5.69
CA GLN A 149 26.10 -9.46 -6.09
C GLN A 149 25.62 -9.80 -7.50
N THR A 150 24.31 -9.69 -7.71
CA THR A 150 23.70 -9.62 -9.03
C THR A 150 23.19 -8.19 -9.21
N GLU A 151 23.60 -7.53 -10.30
CA GLU A 151 22.92 -6.30 -10.74
C GLU A 151 21.48 -6.67 -11.13
N LEU A 152 20.50 -5.93 -10.58
CA LEU A 152 19.06 -6.09 -10.82
C LEU A 152 18.60 -5.20 -11.99
#